data_AF-A0A6J8DBM5-F1
#
_entry.id   AF-A0A6J8DBM5-F1
#
_cell.length_a   1.000
_cell.length_b   1.000
_cell.length_c   1.000
_cell.angle_alpha   90.00
_cell.angle_beta   90.00
_cell.angle_gamma   90.00
#
_symmetry.space_group_name_H-M   'P 1'
#
loop_
_entity.id
_entity.type
_entity.pdbx_description
1 polymer ?
#
loop_
_entity_poly.entity_id
_entity_poly.type
_entity_poly.pdbx_seq_one_letter_code
_entity_poly.pdbx_strand_id
1 'polypeptide(L)'
;MAKTKAEIQRAYRERKKLREGENYLAKERARVKGYYVPIETQTKKKADERRKKVRKWVKKHRTLKKVQKSLENDRNLHSENDRQQQDMEATSSTDVTGYSTQDMEVSSSSDVQRSSVTPTLIVKLPNIDLKKRTRTRVSRATAKLRREVKTLTTEKENANRRFKKISKRYERLVKKTETIQHITAKRCQMVNSPSTSNNTLFNTKKRTMGELREEG
;
A
#
# COMPACT_ATOMS: atom_id res chain seq x y z
N MET A 1 2.09 14.40 -35.59
CA MET A 1 2.17 14.52 -34.11
C MET A 1 3.36 15.38 -33.73
N ALA A 2 3.21 16.31 -32.79
CA ALA A 2 4.33 17.14 -32.35
C ALA A 2 5.34 16.31 -31.52
N LYS A 3 6.63 16.48 -31.80
CA LYS A 3 7.71 15.80 -31.05
C LYS A 3 7.73 16.25 -29.60
N THR A 4 7.98 15.32 -28.68
CA THR A 4 8.06 15.66 -27.26
C THR A 4 9.33 16.46 -26.95
N LYS A 5 9.33 17.25 -25.88
CA LYS A 5 10.50 18.04 -25.44
C LYS A 5 11.75 17.17 -25.24
N ALA A 6 11.55 15.93 -24.77
CA ALA A 6 12.61 14.95 -24.57
C ALA A 6 13.19 14.44 -25.90
N GLU A 7 12.34 14.17 -26.89
CA GLU A 7 12.77 13.79 -28.25
C GLU A 7 13.56 14.91 -28.92
N ILE A 8 13.09 16.15 -28.79
CA ILE A 8 13.80 17.33 -29.34
C ILE A 8 15.19 17.45 -28.72
N GLN A 9 15.32 17.28 -27.40
CA GLN A 9 16.62 17.29 -26.72
C GLN A 9 17.51 16.11 -27.10
N ARG A 10 16.95 14.91 -27.28
CA ARG A 10 17.73 13.74 -27.74
C ARG A 10 18.32 13.99 -29.13
N ALA A 11 17.50 14.43 -30.07
CA ALA A 11 17.95 14.76 -31.43
C ALA A 11 19.00 15.90 -31.44
N TYR A 12 18.86 16.89 -30.56
CA TYR A 12 19.89 17.92 -30.38
C TYR A 12 21.23 17.34 -29.91
N ARG A 13 21.22 16.46 -28.90
CA ARG A 13 22.43 15.81 -28.39
C ARG A 13 23.09 14.91 -29.44
N GLU A 14 22.30 14.20 -30.24
CA GLU A 14 22.83 13.36 -31.33
C GLU A 14 23.50 14.20 -32.42
N ARG A 15 22.88 15.32 -32.84
CA ARG A 15 23.51 16.26 -33.79
C ARG A 15 24.79 16.88 -33.23
N LYS A 16 24.79 17.28 -31.96
CA LYS A 16 25.99 17.79 -31.26
C LYS A 16 27.09 16.73 -31.17
N LYS A 17 26.73 15.48 -30.84
CA LYS A 17 27.65 14.35 -30.77
C LYS A 17 28.29 14.04 -32.13
N LEU A 18 27.52 14.13 -33.22
CA LEU A 18 28.06 13.96 -34.57
C LEU A 18 28.98 15.11 -34.99
N ARG A 19 28.67 16.35 -34.59
CA ARG A 19 29.46 17.55 -34.94
C ARG A 19 30.77 17.65 -34.16
N GLU A 20 30.72 17.40 -32.87
CA GLU A 20 31.87 17.60 -31.96
C GLU A 20 32.58 16.30 -31.58
N GLY A 21 32.01 15.13 -31.91
CA GLY A 21 32.63 13.82 -31.75
C GLY A 21 33.11 13.53 -30.32
N GLU A 22 34.41 13.27 -30.20
CA GLU A 22 35.06 12.94 -28.92
C GLU A 22 35.04 14.11 -27.93
N ASN A 23 35.11 15.35 -28.40
CA ASN A 23 35.07 16.53 -27.54
C ASN A 23 33.72 16.67 -26.82
N TYR A 24 32.62 16.31 -27.50
CA TYR A 24 31.30 16.25 -26.87
C TYR A 24 31.24 15.15 -25.81
N LEU A 25 31.77 13.97 -26.11
CA LEU A 25 31.82 12.87 -25.15
C LEU A 25 32.69 13.19 -23.93
N ALA A 26 33.82 13.87 -24.11
CA ALA A 26 34.68 14.31 -23.02
C ALA A 26 33.97 15.33 -22.12
N LYS A 27 33.33 16.36 -22.72
CA LYS A 27 32.51 17.33 -21.98
C LYS A 27 31.36 16.66 -21.25
N GLU A 28 30.72 15.67 -21.84
CA GLU A 28 29.60 14.96 -21.22
C GLU A 28 30.05 14.03 -20.10
N ARG A 29 31.21 13.36 -20.23
CA ARG A 29 31.87 12.63 -19.14
C ARG A 29 32.23 13.57 -18.00
N ALA A 30 32.83 14.73 -18.29
CA ALA A 30 33.17 15.75 -17.29
C ALA A 30 31.93 16.29 -16.57
N ARG A 31 30.85 16.58 -17.32
CA ARG A 31 29.57 17.00 -16.78
C ARG A 31 28.98 15.94 -15.84
N VAL A 32 28.92 14.69 -16.29
CA VAL A 32 28.44 13.56 -15.48
C VAL A 32 29.30 13.39 -14.22
N LYS A 33 30.63 13.50 -14.33
CA LYS A 33 31.57 13.43 -13.21
C LYS A 33 31.37 14.59 -12.21
N GLY A 34 31.06 15.80 -12.68
CA GLY A 34 30.77 16.96 -11.83
C GLY A 34 29.53 16.78 -10.94
N TYR A 35 28.54 16.01 -11.38
CA TYR A 35 27.35 15.69 -10.58
C TYR A 35 27.45 14.34 -9.84
N TYR A 36 28.39 13.48 -10.24
CA TYR A 36 28.63 12.20 -9.61
C TYR A 36 29.62 12.35 -8.46
N VAL A 37 29.09 12.35 -7.24
CA VAL A 37 29.91 12.26 -6.03
C VAL A 37 29.93 10.78 -5.59
N PRO A 38 31.11 10.12 -5.61
CA PRO A 38 31.29 8.76 -5.07
C PRO A 38 30.76 8.67 -3.64
N ILE A 39 30.33 7.47 -3.21
CA ILE A 39 29.72 7.34 -1.89
C ILE A 39 30.78 7.33 -0.78
N GLU A 40 32.00 6.86 -1.09
CA GLU A 40 33.14 6.83 -0.17
C GLU A 40 33.57 8.24 0.23
N THR A 41 33.43 9.20 -0.68
CA THR A 41 33.80 10.61 -0.43
C THR A 41 32.72 11.40 0.28
N GLN A 42 31.56 10.79 0.61
CA GLN A 42 30.47 11.47 1.32
C GLN A 42 30.55 11.23 2.81
N THR A 43 30.24 12.26 3.60
CA THR A 43 30.01 12.08 5.04
C THR A 43 28.84 11.12 5.28
N LYS A 44 28.89 10.34 6.37
CA LYS A 44 27.85 9.35 6.72
C LYS A 44 26.43 9.93 6.64
N LYS A 45 26.25 11.17 7.12
CA LYS A 45 24.99 11.92 7.05
C LYS A 45 24.48 12.11 5.62
N LYS A 46 25.33 12.60 4.70
CA LYS A 46 24.97 12.81 3.28
C LYS A 46 24.69 11.49 2.55
N ALA A 47 25.47 10.46 2.85
CA ALA A 47 25.25 9.12 2.29
C ALA A 47 23.88 8.56 2.71
N ASP A 48 23.49 8.73 3.97
CA ASP A 48 22.18 8.29 4.46
C ASP A 48 21.01 9.12 3.91
N GLU A 49 21.18 10.43 3.73
CA GLU A 49 20.20 11.28 3.03
C GLU A 49 19.98 10.82 1.59
N ARG A 50 21.07 10.51 0.86
CA ARG A 50 21.00 9.94 -0.48
C ARG A 50 20.26 8.60 -0.49
N ARG A 51 20.58 7.69 0.43
CA ARG A 51 19.86 6.41 0.60
C ARG A 51 18.38 6.62 0.87
N LYS A 52 18.01 7.58 1.71
CA LYS A 52 16.60 7.94 1.99
C LYS A 52 15.89 8.46 0.73
N LYS A 53 16.52 9.36 -0.04
CA LYS A 53 15.97 9.89 -1.30
C LYS A 53 15.76 8.76 -2.32
N VAL A 54 16.75 7.89 -2.52
CA VAL A 54 16.66 6.73 -3.41
C VAL A 54 15.53 5.78 -2.97
N ARG A 55 15.46 5.42 -1.68
CA ARG A 55 14.36 4.57 -1.15
C ARG A 55 12.98 5.18 -1.41
N LYS A 56 12.82 6.49 -1.20
CA LYS A 56 11.55 7.20 -1.49
C LYS A 56 11.20 7.13 -2.98
N TRP A 57 12.17 7.41 -3.85
CA TRP A 57 11.98 7.36 -5.30
C TRP A 57 11.61 5.95 -5.79
N VAL A 58 12.35 4.93 -5.36
CA VAL A 58 12.06 3.52 -5.70
C VAL A 58 10.68 3.11 -5.22
N LYS A 59 10.29 3.50 -4.00
CA LYS A 59 8.94 3.22 -3.48
C LYS A 59 7.86 3.86 -4.36
N LYS A 60 8.02 5.14 -4.71
CA LYS A 60 7.10 5.85 -5.62
C LYS A 60 7.01 5.18 -6.99
N HIS A 61 8.15 4.80 -7.56
CA HIS A 61 8.19 4.10 -8.85
C HIS A 61 7.47 2.75 -8.79
N ARG A 62 7.72 1.95 -7.73
CA ARG A 62 7.03 0.66 -7.54
C ARG A 62 5.53 0.82 -7.38
N THR A 63 5.07 1.84 -6.66
CA THR A 63 3.63 2.12 -6.53
C THR A 63 3.02 2.55 -7.86
N LEU A 64 3.69 3.42 -8.62
CA LEU A 64 3.22 3.83 -9.95
C LEU A 64 3.13 2.64 -10.90
N LYS A 65 4.16 1.79 -10.95
CA LYS A 65 4.16 0.59 -11.79
C LYS A 65 3.04 -0.39 -11.40
N LYS A 66 2.72 -0.53 -10.12
CA LYS A 66 1.58 -1.35 -9.66
C LYS A 66 0.24 -0.77 -10.12
N VAL A 67 0.05 0.55 -10.00
CA VAL A 67 -1.18 1.24 -10.44
C VAL A 67 -1.33 1.18 -11.96
N GLN A 68 -0.23 1.34 -12.70
CA GLN A 68 -0.25 1.23 -14.15
C GLN A 68 -0.62 -0.19 -14.58
N LYS A 69 -0.03 -1.21 -13.94
CA LYS A 69 -0.38 -2.62 -14.20
C LYS A 69 -1.85 -2.93 -13.88
N SER A 70 -2.41 -2.37 -12.80
CA SER A 70 -3.83 -2.56 -12.50
C SER A 70 -4.72 -1.86 -13.54
N LEU A 71 -4.36 -0.64 -13.98
CA LEU A 71 -5.08 0.06 -15.04
C LEU A 71 -5.03 -0.65 -16.40
N GLU A 72 -3.90 -1.27 -16.74
CA GLU A 72 -3.77 -2.10 -17.95
C GLU A 72 -4.63 -3.36 -17.85
N ASN A 73 -4.67 -4.02 -16.68
CA ASN A 73 -5.56 -5.15 -16.45
C ASN A 73 -7.05 -4.76 -16.51
N ASP A 74 -7.44 -3.62 -15.93
CA ASP A 74 -8.83 -3.12 -15.97
C ASP A 74 -9.25 -2.78 -17.41
N ARG A 75 -8.32 -2.25 -18.23
CA ARG A 75 -8.58 -2.00 -19.66
C ARG A 75 -8.76 -3.28 -20.47
N ASN A 76 -7.98 -4.32 -20.19
CA ASN A 76 -8.15 -5.62 -20.84
C ASN A 76 -9.49 -6.27 -20.46
N LEU A 77 -9.96 -6.11 -19.21
CA LEU A 77 -11.27 -6.61 -18.75
C LEU A 77 -12.48 -5.90 -19.42
N HIS A 78 -12.38 -4.60 -19.73
CA HIS A 78 -13.44 -3.91 -20.47
C HIS A 78 -13.46 -4.27 -21.96
N SER A 79 -12.31 -4.60 -22.56
CA SER A 79 -12.24 -4.99 -23.97
C SER A 79 -12.80 -6.39 -24.26
N GLU A 80 -12.87 -7.29 -23.28
CA GLU A 80 -13.49 -8.62 -23.45
C GLU A 80 -15.02 -8.59 -23.24
N ASN A 81 -15.52 -7.70 -22.37
CA ASN A 81 -16.97 -7.55 -22.16
C ASN A 81 -17.69 -6.84 -23.33
N ASP A 82 -17.05 -5.87 -24.01
CA ASP A 82 -17.63 -5.21 -25.18
C ASP A 82 -17.80 -6.14 -26.39
N ARG A 83 -17.08 -7.28 -26.43
CA ARG A 83 -17.24 -8.31 -27.47
C ARG A 83 -18.40 -9.26 -27.21
N GLN A 84 -18.80 -9.47 -25.95
CA GLN A 84 -19.93 -10.35 -25.61
C GLN A 84 -21.29 -9.64 -25.64
N GLN A 85 -21.31 -8.30 -25.62
CA GLN A 85 -22.56 -7.54 -25.62
C GLN A 85 -23.11 -7.24 -27.03
N GLN A 86 -22.31 -7.40 -28.10
CA GLN A 86 -22.79 -7.23 -29.47
C GLN A 86 -23.56 -8.43 -30.04
N ASP A 87 -23.43 -9.62 -29.45
CA ASP A 87 -24.10 -10.84 -29.96
C ASP A 87 -25.51 -11.07 -29.36
N MET A 88 -25.97 -10.24 -28.43
CA MET A 88 -27.30 -10.38 -27.79
C MET A 88 -28.33 -9.30 -28.15
N GLU A 89 -27.97 -8.28 -28.95
CA GLU A 89 -28.90 -7.22 -29.36
C GLU A 89 -29.47 -7.40 -30.79
N ALA A 90 -29.16 -8.50 -31.47
CA ALA A 90 -29.64 -8.76 -32.83
C ALA A 90 -30.94 -9.59 -32.93
N THR A 91 -31.50 -10.07 -31.82
CA THR A 91 -32.69 -10.96 -31.83
C THR A 91 -33.76 -10.54 -30.81
N SER A 92 -34.21 -9.29 -30.82
CA SER A 92 -35.48 -8.93 -30.16
C SER A 92 -36.02 -7.61 -30.70
N SER A 93 -36.42 -7.61 -31.97
CA SER A 93 -37.38 -6.62 -32.49
C SER A 93 -38.66 -7.36 -32.87
N THR A 94 -39.52 -7.55 -31.88
CA THR A 94 -40.92 -7.92 -32.09
C THR A 94 -41.78 -6.89 -31.38
N ASP A 95 -42.54 -6.16 -32.19
CA ASP A 95 -43.60 -5.23 -31.80
C ASP A 95 -44.51 -5.82 -30.71
N VAL A 96 -44.78 -5.07 -29.64
CA VAL A 96 -46.11 -5.05 -29.00
C VAL A 96 -46.38 -3.67 -28.36
N THR A 97 -47.49 -3.11 -28.81
CA THR A 97 -48.32 -1.98 -28.37
C THR A 97 -48.67 -1.91 -26.87
N GLY A 98 -49.04 -0.73 -26.35
CA GLY A 98 -50.03 -0.67 -25.27
C GLY A 98 -49.95 0.53 -24.31
N TYR A 99 -50.93 1.41 -24.39
CA TYR A 99 -51.26 2.45 -23.40
C TYR A 99 -51.49 1.87 -21.99
N SER A 100 -51.12 2.63 -20.95
CA SER A 100 -51.79 2.55 -19.64
C SER A 100 -51.72 3.91 -18.93
N THR A 101 -52.81 4.66 -19.06
CA THR A 101 -53.25 5.70 -18.13
C THR A 101 -53.64 5.04 -16.82
N GLN A 102 -53.05 5.47 -15.71
CA GLN A 102 -53.54 5.14 -14.37
C GLN A 102 -54.24 6.37 -13.81
N ASP A 103 -55.57 6.37 -13.96
CA ASP A 103 -56.49 7.17 -13.18
C ASP A 103 -56.38 6.73 -11.72
N MET A 104 -56.10 7.67 -10.82
CA MET A 104 -56.18 7.43 -9.40
C MET A 104 -57.27 8.34 -8.84
N GLU A 105 -58.44 7.75 -8.65
CA GLU A 105 -59.56 8.32 -7.93
C GLU A 105 -59.15 8.70 -6.50
N VAL A 106 -59.50 9.92 -6.08
CA VAL A 106 -59.78 10.23 -4.68
C VAL A 106 -61.02 11.12 -4.65
N SER A 107 -62.17 10.49 -4.51
CA SER A 107 -63.41 11.14 -4.08
C SER A 107 -63.37 11.35 -2.57
N SER A 108 -63.59 12.58 -2.09
CA SER A 108 -64.16 12.86 -0.77
C SER A 108 -64.72 14.29 -0.74
N SER A 109 -65.98 14.38 -0.34
CA SER A 109 -66.92 15.51 -0.37
C SER A 109 -66.61 16.64 0.60
N SER A 110 -67.01 17.87 0.23
CA SER A 110 -68.19 18.56 0.77
C SER A 110 -68.08 20.08 0.64
N ASP A 111 -69.19 20.70 0.25
CA ASP A 111 -69.40 22.13 -0.03
C ASP A 111 -69.19 23.06 1.17
N VAL A 112 -68.40 24.14 1.00
CA VAL A 112 -68.64 25.47 1.62
C VAL A 112 -68.15 26.59 0.68
N GLN A 113 -68.98 27.61 0.55
CA GLN A 113 -68.90 28.77 -0.35
C GLN A 113 -67.76 29.76 -0.06
N ARG A 114 -67.35 30.43 -1.15
CA ARG A 114 -66.97 31.85 -1.31
C ARG A 114 -65.81 32.47 -0.49
N SER A 115 -65.00 33.18 -1.28
CA SER A 115 -64.26 34.42 -0.98
C SER A 115 -62.79 34.29 -0.58
N SER A 116 -61.92 34.42 -1.59
CA SER A 116 -60.95 35.52 -1.71
C SER A 116 -59.92 35.12 -2.76
N VAL A 117 -60.12 35.60 -3.99
CA VAL A 117 -59.08 35.54 -5.02
C VAL A 117 -58.02 36.55 -4.61
N THR A 118 -57.11 36.14 -3.74
CA THR A 118 -55.83 36.83 -3.61
C THR A 118 -55.03 36.46 -4.86
N PRO A 119 -54.55 37.43 -5.66
CA PRO A 119 -53.62 37.12 -6.73
C PRO A 119 -52.31 36.66 -6.08
N THR A 120 -52.16 35.35 -5.90
CA THR A 120 -50.87 34.78 -5.52
C THR A 120 -49.92 35.06 -6.68
N LEU A 121 -48.87 35.84 -6.39
CA LEU A 121 -47.78 36.11 -7.33
C LEU A 121 -47.07 34.77 -7.60
N ILE A 122 -47.45 34.07 -8.67
CA ILE A 122 -46.73 32.88 -9.13
C ILE A 122 -45.44 33.36 -9.80
N VAL A 123 -44.40 33.52 -9.00
CA VAL A 123 -43.04 33.73 -9.50
C VAL A 123 -42.61 32.43 -10.18
N LYS A 124 -42.76 32.37 -11.51
CA LYS A 124 -42.13 31.34 -12.34
C LYS A 124 -40.62 31.52 -12.25
N LEU A 125 -40.01 30.90 -11.24
CA LEU A 125 -38.57 30.71 -11.21
C LEU A 125 -38.19 29.92 -12.48
N PRO A 126 -37.09 30.27 -13.17
CA PRO A 126 -36.64 29.49 -14.32
C PRO A 126 -36.55 28.03 -13.89
N ASN A 127 -36.98 27.11 -14.77
CA ASN A 127 -36.86 25.67 -14.58
C ASN A 127 -35.37 25.30 -14.50
N ILE A 128 -34.73 25.58 -13.37
CA ILE A 128 -33.39 25.13 -13.07
C ILE A 128 -33.56 23.65 -12.83
N ASP A 129 -33.00 22.82 -13.72
CA ASP A 129 -33.02 21.36 -13.63
C ASP A 129 -32.52 20.88 -12.25
N LEU A 130 -33.43 20.78 -11.28
CA LEU A 130 -33.13 20.38 -9.90
C LEU A 130 -32.46 19.01 -9.89
N LYS A 131 -32.81 18.14 -10.84
CA LYS A 131 -32.19 16.83 -11.10
C LYS A 131 -30.69 16.92 -11.40
N LYS A 132 -30.23 17.93 -12.16
CA LYS A 132 -28.80 18.12 -12.47
C LYS A 132 -28.03 18.63 -11.23
N ARG A 133 -28.65 19.51 -10.43
CA ARG A 133 -28.05 20.05 -9.20
C ARG A 133 -27.97 19.01 -8.06
N THR A 134 -28.97 18.14 -7.92
CA THR A 134 -28.93 17.03 -6.95
C THR A 134 -27.92 15.95 -7.37
N ARG A 135 -27.85 15.61 -8.67
CA ARG A 135 -26.85 14.65 -9.20
C ARG A 135 -25.41 15.08 -8.93
N THR A 136 -25.09 16.37 -9.08
CA THR A 136 -23.74 16.89 -8.77
C THR A 136 -23.43 16.87 -7.27
N ARG A 137 -24.42 17.10 -6.39
CA ARG A 137 -24.25 16.96 -4.93
C ARG A 137 -23.98 15.51 -4.52
N VAL A 138 -24.78 14.56 -5.02
CA VAL A 138 -24.59 13.11 -4.76
C VAL A 138 -23.25 12.62 -5.31
N SER A 139 -22.84 13.09 -6.49
CA SER A 139 -21.53 12.77 -7.06
C SER A 139 -20.37 13.26 -6.18
N ARG A 140 -20.45 14.48 -5.63
CA ARG A 140 -19.44 15.00 -4.69
C ARG A 140 -19.41 14.21 -3.39
N ALA A 141 -20.57 13.84 -2.84
CA ALA A 141 -20.67 13.05 -1.61
C ALA A 141 -20.06 11.65 -1.80
N THR A 142 -20.41 10.95 -2.88
CA THR A 142 -19.84 9.63 -3.21
C THR A 142 -18.34 9.71 -3.48
N ALA A 143 -17.84 10.76 -4.13
CA ALA A 143 -16.40 10.97 -4.31
C ALA A 143 -15.67 11.19 -2.96
N LYS A 144 -16.28 11.90 -2.02
CA LYS A 144 -15.74 12.08 -0.66
C LYS A 144 -15.67 10.73 0.08
N LEU A 145 -16.75 9.96 0.07
CA LEU A 145 -16.80 8.63 0.67
C LEU A 145 -15.76 7.67 0.06
N ARG A 146 -15.60 7.68 -1.27
CA ARG A 146 -14.57 6.86 -1.93
C ARG A 146 -13.15 7.21 -1.48
N ARG A 147 -12.87 8.50 -1.25
CA ARG A 147 -11.56 8.94 -0.70
C ARG A 147 -11.37 8.43 0.72
N GLU A 148 -12.40 8.52 1.54
CA GLU A 148 -12.38 8.05 2.94
C GLU A 148 -12.22 6.54 3.06
N VAL A 149 -12.92 5.76 2.23
CA VAL A 149 -12.71 4.30 2.14
C VAL A 149 -11.26 4.00 1.73
N LYS A 150 -10.68 4.79 0.81
CA LYS A 150 -9.28 4.62 0.41
C LYS A 150 -8.30 4.97 1.54
N THR A 151 -8.57 6.00 2.34
CA THR A 151 -7.71 6.31 3.51
C THR A 151 -7.82 5.21 4.56
N LEU A 152 -9.04 4.78 4.92
CA LEU A 152 -9.28 3.72 5.90
C LEU A 152 -8.66 2.38 5.50
N THR A 153 -8.70 2.02 4.22
CA THR A 153 -8.04 0.79 3.73
C THR A 153 -6.51 0.88 3.90
N THR A 154 -5.90 2.03 3.61
CA THR A 154 -4.46 2.21 3.85
C THR A 154 -4.08 2.23 5.33
N GLU A 155 -4.94 2.77 6.20
CA GLU A 155 -4.75 2.75 7.65
C GLU A 155 -4.86 1.33 8.20
N LYS A 156 -5.87 0.56 7.77
CA LYS A 156 -6.03 -0.87 8.09
C LYS A 156 -4.79 -1.66 7.68
N GLU A 157 -4.28 -1.47 6.46
CA GLU A 157 -3.03 -2.11 6.02
C GLU A 157 -1.83 -1.74 6.90
N ASN A 158 -1.71 -0.47 7.26
CA ASN A 158 -0.62 0.01 8.11
C ASN A 158 -0.71 -0.56 9.53
N ALA A 159 -1.91 -0.63 10.11
CA ALA A 159 -2.18 -1.26 11.39
C ALA A 159 -1.80 -2.75 11.36
N ASN A 160 -2.22 -3.49 10.32
CA ASN A 160 -1.85 -4.89 10.14
C ASN A 160 -0.32 -5.10 10.03
N ARG A 161 0.38 -4.19 9.35
CA ARG A 161 1.86 -4.23 9.29
C ARG A 161 2.50 -3.97 10.65
N ARG A 162 1.95 -3.06 11.46
CA ARG A 162 2.42 -2.79 12.82
C ARG A 162 2.17 -3.99 13.72
N PHE A 163 0.97 -4.56 13.69
CA PHE A 163 0.60 -5.76 14.43
C PHE A 163 1.54 -6.93 14.10
N LYS A 164 1.79 -7.22 12.82
CA LYS A 164 2.71 -8.28 12.40
C LYS A 164 4.14 -8.07 12.92
N LYS A 165 4.62 -6.82 13.00
CA LYS A 165 5.94 -6.52 13.58
C LYS A 165 5.97 -6.74 15.09
N ILE A 166 4.92 -6.31 15.80
CA ILE A 166 4.78 -6.49 17.24
C ILE A 166 4.69 -7.98 17.58
N SER A 167 3.84 -8.73 16.89
CA SER A 167 3.70 -10.19 17.02
C SER A 167 5.05 -10.91 16.83
N LYS A 168 5.82 -10.57 15.77
CA LYS A 168 7.17 -11.13 15.59
C LYS A 168 8.15 -10.76 16.71
N ARG A 169 8.04 -9.55 17.28
CA ARG A 169 8.87 -9.14 18.42
C ARG A 169 8.49 -9.91 19.68
N TYR A 170 7.20 -10.10 19.91
CA TYR A 170 6.65 -10.90 20.99
C TYR A 170 7.14 -12.35 20.90
N GLU A 171 7.01 -12.99 19.74
CA GLU A 171 7.49 -14.36 19.50
C GLU A 171 8.99 -14.52 19.83
N ARG A 172 9.82 -13.54 19.44
CA ARG A 172 11.26 -13.55 19.79
C ARG A 172 11.52 -13.39 21.27
N LEU A 173 10.70 -12.62 21.98
CA LEU A 173 10.82 -12.45 23.43
C LEU A 173 10.42 -13.74 24.15
N VAL A 174 9.33 -14.38 23.74
CA VAL A 174 8.90 -15.69 24.27
C VAL A 174 9.98 -16.75 24.10
N LYS A 175 10.57 -16.89 22.90
CA LYS A 175 11.68 -17.81 22.67
C LYS A 175 12.90 -17.53 23.55
N LYS A 176 13.19 -16.24 23.81
CA LYS A 176 14.29 -15.86 24.72
C LYS A 176 13.98 -16.25 26.16
N THR A 177 12.75 -16.02 26.64
CA THR A 177 12.36 -16.40 28.00
C THR A 177 12.40 -17.91 28.19
N GLU A 178 11.94 -18.69 27.21
CA GLU A 178 12.04 -20.16 27.21
C GLU A 178 13.51 -20.63 27.29
N THR A 179 14.38 -20.01 26.48
CA THR A 179 15.82 -20.34 26.51
C THR A 179 16.45 -20.02 27.86
N ILE A 180 16.11 -18.87 28.46
CA ILE A 180 16.60 -18.47 29.78
C ILE A 180 16.10 -19.46 30.84
N GLN A 181 14.82 -19.85 30.81
CA GLN A 181 14.27 -20.85 31.73
C GLN A 181 14.99 -22.20 31.61
N HIS A 182 15.26 -22.67 30.39
CA HIS A 182 16.01 -23.90 30.16
C HIS A 182 17.45 -23.82 30.70
N ILE A 183 18.15 -22.70 30.48
CA ILE A 183 19.49 -22.47 31.03
C ILE A 183 19.46 -22.48 32.57
N THR A 184 18.50 -21.77 33.16
CA THR A 184 18.32 -21.73 34.62
C THR A 184 18.02 -23.12 35.19
N ALA A 185 17.12 -23.88 34.57
CA ALA A 185 16.82 -25.25 34.97
C ALA A 185 18.05 -26.16 34.90
N LYS A 186 18.82 -26.10 33.81
CA LYS A 186 20.08 -26.87 33.67
C LYS A 186 21.12 -26.46 34.72
N ARG A 187 21.24 -25.16 35.02
CA ARG A 187 22.12 -24.65 36.07
C ARG A 187 21.71 -25.18 37.45
N CYS A 188 20.41 -25.17 37.78
CA CYS A 188 19.91 -25.74 39.03
C CYS A 188 20.21 -27.24 39.13
N GLN A 189 20.04 -28.00 38.04
CA GLN A 189 20.40 -29.42 38.00
C GLN A 189 21.90 -29.64 38.25
N MET A 190 22.79 -28.83 37.66
CA MET A 190 24.23 -28.94 37.89
C MET A 190 24.65 -28.60 39.33
N VAL A 191 24.01 -27.60 39.95
CA VAL A 191 24.31 -27.20 41.34
C VAL A 191 23.79 -28.21 42.35
N ASN A 192 22.65 -28.85 42.07
CA ASN A 192 22.04 -29.84 42.95
C ASN A 192 22.46 -31.28 42.63
N SER A 193 23.27 -31.49 41.60
CA SER A 193 23.90 -32.79 41.35
C SER A 193 25.06 -32.94 42.34
N PRO A 194 25.01 -33.88 43.29
CA PRO A 194 26.15 -34.13 44.17
C PRO A 194 27.33 -34.52 43.28
N SER A 195 28.40 -33.73 43.32
CA SER A 195 29.62 -33.97 42.56
C SER A 195 30.25 -35.29 43.02
N THR A 196 29.89 -36.39 42.39
CA THR A 196 30.43 -37.74 42.66
C THR A 196 31.87 -37.92 42.17
N SER A 197 32.47 -36.94 41.49
CA SER A 197 33.78 -37.12 40.84
C SER A 197 34.99 -36.55 41.59
N ASN A 198 34.82 -35.73 42.64
CA ASN A 198 35.97 -35.11 43.32
C ASN A 198 36.36 -35.80 44.64
N ASN A 199 35.54 -36.71 45.16
CA ASN A 199 35.84 -37.47 46.38
C ASN A 199 36.56 -38.82 46.13
N THR A 200 36.57 -39.32 44.90
CA THR A 200 37.28 -40.56 44.56
C THR A 200 38.79 -40.37 44.49
N LEU A 201 39.28 -39.20 44.07
CA LEU A 201 40.71 -38.88 44.02
C LEU A 201 41.34 -38.57 45.38
N PHE A 202 40.54 -38.10 46.36
CA PHE A 202 41.02 -37.88 47.73
C PHE A 202 41.02 -39.15 48.59
N ASN A 203 40.20 -40.15 48.26
CA ASN A 203 40.14 -41.40 49.00
C ASN A 203 41.17 -42.45 48.55
N THR A 204 41.61 -42.44 47.30
CA THR A 204 42.69 -43.33 46.84
C THR A 204 44.04 -42.95 47.42
N LYS A 205 44.31 -41.64 47.58
CA LYS A 205 45.58 -41.15 48.17
C LYS A 205 45.69 -41.40 49.68
N LYS A 206 44.57 -41.56 50.39
CA LYS A 206 44.55 -41.95 51.81
C LYS A 206 44.75 -43.45 52.02
N ARG A 207 44.34 -44.32 51.07
CA ARG A 207 44.62 -45.76 51.16
C ARG A 207 46.10 -46.08 50.99
N THR A 208 46.78 -45.45 50.04
CA THR A 208 48.22 -45.69 49.79
C THR A 208 49.14 -45.19 50.90
N MET A 209 48.68 -44.28 51.77
CA MET A 209 49.46 -43.80 52.93
C MET A 209 49.16 -44.58 54.23
N GLY A 210 48.10 -45.38 54.26
CA GLY A 210 47.75 -46.24 55.40
C GLY A 210 48.48 -47.58 55.40
N GLU A 211 48.72 -48.15 54.22
CA GLU A 211 49.39 -49.46 54.07
C GLU A 211 50.90 -49.42 54.34
N LEU A 212 51.55 -48.25 54.32
CA LEU A 212 52.98 -48.08 54.63
C LEU A 212 53.29 -47.98 56.13
N ARG A 213 52.29 -48.10 57.02
CA ARG A 213 52.47 -47.91 58.47
C ARG A 213 52.24 -49.16 59.32
N GLU A 214 51.90 -50.30 58.71
CA GLU A 214 51.67 -51.58 59.43
C GLU A 214 52.73 -52.67 59.17
N GLU A 215 53.80 -52.39 58.41
CA GLU A 215 54.93 -53.33 58.19
C GLU A 215 56.28 -52.81 58.74
N GLY A 216 56.29 -52.26 59.95
CA GLY A 216 57.53 -51.83 60.64
C GLY A 216 57.53 -52.17 62.11
#